data_AF-A0A2W4LG48-F1
#
_entry.id   AF-A0A2W4LG48-F1
#
_cell.length_a   1.000
_cell.length_b   1.000
_cell.length_c   1.000
_cell.angle_alpha   90.00
_cell.angle_beta   90.00
_cell.angle_gamma   90.00
#
_symmetry.space_group_name_H-M   'P 1'
#
loop_
_entity.id
_entity.type
_entity.pdbx_description
1 polymer ?
#
loop_
_entity_poly.entity_id
_entity_poly.type
_entity_poly.pdbx_seq_one_letter_code
_entity_poly.pdbx_strand_id
1 'polypeptide(L)'
;MSPSLREKPRPPLGAAARVVEGAARAPGPALARDFPNGITGFVVTNEVPDAFGVHKLTLTADGHAFAALVVPRVESALVDVLGDSLARRITAADATVRATFGFREHPDDRYLDAETFAVVMPALFALPVERRDALLASALWFEEVYVPAAKIPELAAHLAVNAADYATALAAEDSGVVLYLNTHADRFMRELGAALRAGAIVTIDYGESAWGLVQCARRGDFPFRVYGEWQDYVPRPNDPYSAPGTQDMTADVNFTALANAGREAGLELLHFGPERDVTGADLRALLAEALHDNATAEFLGNPLFKVLVLGKRCASPLAGPWLTPLPLASREQDVPKSRRPLVARLRDTLAGKVADR
;
A
#
# COMPACT_ATOMS: atom_id res chain seq x y z
N MET A 1 4.64 4.58 15.37
CA MET A 1 3.51 3.88 16.02
C MET A 1 3.37 4.42 17.43
N SER A 2 2.16 4.76 17.86
CA SER A 2 1.93 5.21 19.24
C SER A 2 2.21 4.07 20.22
N PRO A 3 2.73 4.35 21.43
CA PRO A 3 2.88 3.33 22.48
C PRO A 3 1.56 2.64 22.84
N SER A 4 0.43 3.35 22.76
CA SER A 4 -0.90 2.81 23.07
C SER A 4 -1.36 1.71 22.12
N LEU A 5 -1.02 1.78 20.83
CA LEU A 5 -1.34 0.73 19.86
C LEU A 5 -0.48 -0.53 20.05
N ARG A 6 0.71 -0.40 20.65
CA ARG A 6 1.60 -1.54 20.96
C ARG A 6 1.12 -2.38 22.14
N GLU A 7 0.28 -1.82 23.01
CA GLU A 7 -0.22 -2.51 24.21
C GLU A 7 -1.55 -3.23 23.98
N LYS A 8 -2.35 -2.80 22.99
CA LYS A 8 -3.63 -3.43 22.64
C LYS A 8 -3.56 -4.95 22.37
N PRO A 9 -2.53 -5.52 21.70
CA PRO A 9 -2.47 -6.95 21.43
C PRO A 9 -1.90 -7.81 22.57
N ARG A 10 -1.47 -7.21 23.71
CA ARG A 10 -0.89 -7.96 24.84
C ARG A 10 -1.87 -8.89 25.59
N PRO A 11 -3.14 -8.51 25.85
CA PRO A 11 -4.04 -9.33 26.66
C PRO A 11 -4.39 -10.72 26.08
N PRO A 12 -4.68 -10.89 24.77
CA PRO A 12 -5.12 -12.19 24.24
C PRO A 12 -4.00 -13.22 24.06
N LEU A 13 -2.74 -12.80 23.88
CA LEU A 13 -1.61 -13.73 23.62
C LEU A 13 -0.90 -14.22 24.89
N GLY A 14 -1.15 -13.57 26.04
CA GLY A 14 -0.64 -13.98 27.35
C GLY A 14 0.90 -14.04 27.45
N ALA A 15 1.40 -14.84 28.40
CA ALA A 15 2.83 -14.99 28.68
C ALA A 15 3.63 -15.71 27.58
N ALA A 16 2.95 -16.30 26.58
CA ALA A 16 3.58 -17.00 25.47
C ALA A 16 4.05 -16.05 24.35
N ALA A 17 3.61 -14.79 24.35
CA ALA A 17 4.03 -13.81 23.36
C ALA A 17 5.15 -12.91 23.86
N ARG A 18 6.10 -12.64 22.95
CA ARG A 18 7.12 -11.61 23.11
C ARG A 18 6.84 -10.47 22.15
N VAL A 19 6.69 -9.27 22.68
CA VAL A 19 6.61 -8.05 21.86
C VAL A 19 8.04 -7.59 21.54
N VAL A 20 8.31 -7.39 20.25
CA VAL A 20 9.60 -6.91 19.76
C VAL A 20 9.42 -5.63 18.97
N GLU A 21 10.37 -4.70 19.10
CA GLU A 21 10.34 -3.43 18.40
C GLU A 21 10.92 -3.57 16.99
N GLY A 22 10.19 -3.10 15.98
CA GLY A 22 10.62 -3.18 14.58
C GLY A 22 9.79 -2.32 13.64
N ALA A 23 10.34 -2.03 12.47
CA ALA A 23 9.62 -1.34 11.41
C ALA A 23 8.97 -2.36 10.48
N ALA A 24 7.64 -2.41 10.43
CA ALA A 24 6.91 -3.36 9.58
C ALA A 24 7.20 -3.16 8.08
N ARG A 25 7.52 -1.94 7.62
CA ARG A 25 7.90 -1.65 6.21
C ARG A 25 9.28 -2.22 5.82
N ALA A 26 10.08 -2.61 6.81
CA ALA A 26 11.44 -3.11 6.66
C ALA A 26 11.78 -4.03 7.86
N PRO A 27 11.15 -5.21 7.97
CA PRO A 27 11.26 -6.05 9.16
C PRO A 27 12.64 -6.71 9.31
N GLY A 28 13.46 -6.76 8.26
CA GLY A 28 14.75 -7.46 8.20
C GLY A 28 15.68 -7.21 9.38
N PRO A 29 15.95 -5.97 9.80
CA PRO A 29 16.78 -5.69 10.97
C PRO A 29 16.22 -6.29 12.27
N ALA A 30 14.90 -6.24 12.48
CA ALA A 30 14.27 -6.83 13.65
C ALA A 30 14.31 -8.36 13.58
N LEU A 31 14.00 -8.94 12.41
CA LEU A 31 14.06 -10.39 12.21
C LEU A 31 15.47 -10.95 12.39
N ALA A 32 16.50 -10.28 11.86
CA ALA A 32 17.89 -10.72 12.03
C ALA A 32 18.33 -10.65 13.50
N ARG A 33 17.91 -9.62 14.24
CA ARG A 33 18.21 -9.48 15.66
C ARG A 33 17.49 -10.54 16.51
N ASP A 34 16.21 -10.75 16.26
CA ASP A 34 15.33 -11.56 17.11
C ASP A 34 15.26 -13.04 16.70
N PHE A 35 15.55 -13.33 15.44
CA PHE A 35 15.57 -14.67 14.83
C PHE A 35 16.86 -14.83 13.99
N PRO A 36 18.06 -14.76 14.59
CA PRO A 36 19.33 -14.78 13.86
C PRO A 36 19.56 -16.07 13.06
N ASN A 37 18.90 -17.15 13.45
CA ASN A 37 18.94 -18.45 12.77
C ASN A 37 17.76 -18.65 11.80
N GLY A 38 17.03 -17.58 11.47
CA GLY A 38 15.80 -17.61 10.68
C GLY A 38 14.58 -18.18 11.43
N ILE A 39 13.43 -18.12 10.76
CA ILE A 39 12.13 -18.53 11.31
C ILE A 39 11.79 -19.94 10.81
N THR A 40 11.36 -20.81 11.73
CA THR A 40 10.68 -22.07 11.39
C THR A 40 9.30 -22.06 12.02
N GLY A 41 8.25 -22.16 11.21
CA GLY A 41 6.86 -22.04 11.68
C GLY A 41 6.05 -21.08 10.81
N PHE A 42 5.16 -20.33 11.45
CA PHE A 42 4.25 -19.40 10.77
C PHE A 42 4.61 -17.94 11.05
N VAL A 43 4.49 -17.12 10.01
CA VAL A 43 4.37 -15.66 10.15
C VAL A 43 2.96 -15.30 9.75
N VAL A 44 2.22 -14.62 10.62
CA VAL A 44 0.87 -14.14 10.33
C VAL A 44 0.89 -12.62 10.30
N THR A 45 0.29 -12.05 9.27
CA THR A 45 0.15 -10.60 9.09
C THR A 45 -1.32 -10.31 8.81
N ASN A 46 -1.95 -9.46 9.61
CA ASN A 46 -3.35 -9.09 9.45
C ASN A 46 -3.45 -7.56 9.37
N GLU A 47 -3.90 -7.03 8.22
CA GLU A 47 -4.05 -5.58 7.99
C GLU A 47 -2.75 -4.83 8.30
N VAL A 48 -1.68 -5.22 7.59
CA VAL A 48 -0.35 -4.65 7.79
C VAL A 48 0.16 -4.00 6.51
N PRO A 49 0.18 -4.70 5.35
CA PRO A 49 0.61 -4.06 4.11
C PRO A 49 -0.26 -2.87 3.67
N ASP A 50 -1.57 -2.89 3.90
CA ASP A 50 -2.50 -1.81 3.54
C ASP A 50 -2.17 -0.44 4.16
N ALA A 51 -1.60 -0.45 5.37
CA ALA A 51 -1.18 0.73 6.11
C ALA A 51 0.22 1.27 5.71
N PHE A 52 0.87 0.65 4.73
CA PHE A 52 2.15 1.16 4.23
C PHE A 52 1.94 2.34 3.26
N GLY A 53 2.95 3.20 3.16
CA GLY A 53 2.92 4.30 2.20
C GLY A 53 2.86 3.79 0.76
N VAL A 54 2.08 4.49 -0.08
CA VAL A 54 1.87 4.14 -1.48
C VAL A 54 2.19 5.32 -2.40
N HIS A 55 2.58 5.00 -3.64
CA HIS A 55 2.64 5.97 -4.73
C HIS A 55 1.30 5.95 -5.48
N LYS A 56 0.65 7.10 -5.59
CA LYS A 56 -0.44 7.30 -6.56
C LYS A 56 0.17 7.34 -7.97
N LEU A 57 -0.25 6.42 -8.82
CA LEU A 57 0.31 6.21 -10.15
C LEU A 57 -0.80 6.28 -11.19
N THR A 58 -0.62 7.14 -12.20
CA THR A 58 -1.40 7.11 -13.43
C THR A 58 -0.70 6.21 -14.44
N LEU A 59 -1.39 5.16 -14.88
CA LEU A 59 -0.99 4.30 -16.00
C LEU A 59 -1.83 4.66 -17.22
N THR A 60 -1.19 5.05 -18.31
CA THR A 60 -1.87 5.37 -19.57
C THR A 60 -2.24 4.09 -20.33
N ALA A 61 -3.15 4.20 -21.30
CA ALA A 61 -3.59 3.06 -22.12
C ALA A 61 -2.46 2.42 -22.95
N ASP A 62 -1.37 3.16 -23.21
CA ASP A 62 -0.17 2.72 -23.91
C ASP A 62 1.00 2.34 -22.98
N GLY A 63 0.77 2.33 -21.66
CA GLY A 63 1.68 1.78 -20.67
C GLY A 63 2.71 2.75 -20.09
N HIS A 64 2.61 4.05 -20.40
CA HIS A 64 3.40 5.06 -19.70
C HIS A 64 2.87 5.26 -18.28
N ALA A 65 3.80 5.46 -17.35
CA ALA A 65 3.52 5.51 -15.92
C ALA A 65 3.97 6.85 -15.35
N PHE A 66 3.07 7.57 -14.68
CA PHE A 66 3.34 8.85 -14.04
C PHE A 66 2.97 8.77 -12.56
N ALA A 67 3.94 9.04 -11.68
CA ALA A 67 3.74 9.08 -10.24
C ALA A 67 3.38 10.50 -9.81
N ALA A 68 2.39 10.63 -8.94
CA ALA A 68 2.13 11.88 -8.24
C ALA A 68 3.15 12.04 -7.11
N LEU A 69 3.92 13.13 -7.15
CA LEU A 69 4.69 13.65 -6.04
C LEU A 69 3.88 14.73 -5.35
N VAL A 70 3.64 14.56 -4.06
CA VAL A 70 2.92 15.54 -3.25
C VAL A 70 3.91 16.55 -2.71
N VAL A 71 3.69 17.83 -3.04
CA VAL A 71 4.52 18.96 -2.59
C VAL A 71 3.67 19.84 -1.67
N PRO A 72 3.89 19.79 -0.34
CA PRO A 72 3.20 20.67 0.59
C PRO A 72 3.60 22.12 0.36
N ARG A 73 2.65 23.04 0.54
CA ARG A 73 2.83 24.49 0.47
C ARG A 73 2.22 25.10 1.73
N VAL A 74 2.93 26.05 2.35
CA VAL A 74 2.47 26.74 3.55
C VAL A 74 2.40 28.24 3.34
N GLU A 75 1.37 28.86 3.91
CA GLU A 75 1.24 30.32 3.91
C GLU A 75 2.09 30.96 5.02
N SER A 76 2.38 32.25 4.89
CA SER A 76 3.16 33.02 5.87
C SER A 76 2.59 32.91 7.29
N ALA A 77 1.27 32.88 7.43
CA ALA A 77 0.58 32.73 8.72
C ALA A 77 0.98 31.45 9.48
N LEU A 78 1.28 30.36 8.76
CA LEU A 78 1.77 29.12 9.38
C LEU A 78 3.26 29.23 9.72
N VAL A 79 4.07 29.81 8.83
CA VAL A 79 5.51 29.98 9.06
C VAL A 79 5.78 30.83 10.31
N ASP A 80 5.01 31.90 10.50
CA ASP A 80 5.16 32.86 11.61
C ASP A 80 5.00 32.24 13.00
N VAL A 81 4.34 31.09 13.10
CA VAL A 81 4.10 30.41 14.39
C VAL A 81 5.13 29.32 14.71
N LEU A 82 6.02 28.98 13.77
CA LEU A 82 6.97 27.88 13.89
C LEU A 82 8.37 28.32 14.36
N GLY A 83 8.57 29.62 14.57
CA GLY A 83 9.81 30.21 15.05
C GLY A 83 10.94 30.24 14.01
N ASP A 84 11.96 31.05 14.29
CA ASP A 84 12.97 31.45 13.31
C ASP A 84 13.76 30.29 12.68
N SER A 85 14.01 29.22 13.47
CA SER A 85 14.78 28.08 12.97
C SER A 85 14.02 27.30 11.90
N LEU A 86 12.73 27.05 12.10
CA LEU A 86 11.90 26.37 11.12
C LEU A 86 11.59 27.31 9.94
N ALA A 87 11.36 28.60 10.19
CA ALA A 87 11.17 29.58 9.12
C ALA A 87 12.35 29.60 8.13
N ARG A 88 13.60 29.63 8.63
CA ARG A 88 14.80 29.56 7.75
C ARG A 88 14.87 28.26 6.96
N ARG A 89 14.53 27.13 7.59
CA ARG A 89 14.50 25.82 6.91
C ARG A 89 13.45 25.80 5.80
N ILE A 90 12.25 26.31 6.08
CA ILE A 90 11.15 26.44 5.12
C ILE A 90 11.57 27.31 3.93
N THR A 91 12.24 28.45 4.16
CA THR A 91 12.76 29.29 3.07
C THR A 91 13.78 28.56 2.19
N ALA A 92 14.68 27.78 2.79
CA ALA A 92 15.67 27.01 2.03
C ALA A 92 15.02 25.86 1.22
N ALA A 93 14.03 25.19 1.79
CA ALA A 93 13.24 24.17 1.11
C ALA A 93 12.48 24.77 -0.08
N ASP A 94 11.79 25.89 0.12
CA ASP A 94 11.04 26.60 -0.93
C ASP A 94 11.92 26.94 -2.14
N ALA A 95 13.10 27.52 -1.91
CA ALA A 95 14.04 27.85 -2.98
C ALA A 95 14.47 26.60 -3.77
N THR A 96 14.72 25.49 -3.08
CA THR A 96 15.14 24.22 -3.70
C THR A 96 14.00 23.60 -4.51
N VAL A 97 12.79 23.55 -3.95
CA VAL A 97 11.61 22.97 -4.60
C VAL A 97 11.24 23.79 -5.84
N ARG A 98 11.20 25.13 -5.73
CA ARG A 98 10.94 26.01 -6.89
C ARG A 98 11.99 25.86 -7.98
N ALA A 99 13.27 25.74 -7.63
CA ALA A 99 14.33 25.50 -8.60
C ALA A 99 14.18 24.13 -9.30
N THR A 100 13.73 23.11 -8.57
CA THR A 100 13.57 21.74 -9.07
C THR A 100 12.39 21.62 -10.03
N PHE A 101 11.22 22.19 -9.67
CA PHE A 101 9.98 22.04 -10.43
C PHE A 101 9.63 23.24 -11.30
N GLY A 102 10.36 24.35 -11.19
CA GLY A 102 10.12 25.57 -11.95
C GLY A 102 8.87 26.35 -11.52
N PHE A 103 8.36 26.13 -10.31
CA PHE A 103 7.15 26.75 -9.79
C PHE A 103 7.26 28.27 -9.65
N ARG A 104 6.24 28.98 -10.14
CA ARG A 104 6.14 30.45 -10.10
C ARG A 104 4.85 30.95 -9.45
N GLU A 105 3.90 30.05 -9.26
CA GLU A 105 2.64 30.27 -8.58
C GLU A 105 2.88 30.54 -7.09
N HIS A 106 1.89 31.18 -6.45
CA HIS A 106 1.88 31.45 -5.01
C HIS A 106 3.19 32.08 -4.49
N PRO A 107 3.57 33.29 -4.96
CA PRO A 107 4.87 33.89 -4.63
C PRO A 107 5.06 34.19 -3.14
N ASP A 108 3.94 34.37 -2.42
CA ASP A 108 3.91 34.69 -0.99
C ASP A 108 3.96 33.44 -0.09
N ASP A 109 3.82 32.25 -0.68
CA ASP A 109 3.82 30.98 0.03
C ASP A 109 5.16 30.26 -0.09
N ARG A 110 5.35 29.23 0.75
CA ARG A 110 6.57 28.44 0.80
C ARG A 110 6.29 26.97 0.57
N TYR A 111 6.93 26.39 -0.45
CA TYR A 111 6.90 24.96 -0.66
C TYR A 111 7.83 24.22 0.30
N LEU A 112 7.43 23.01 0.68
CA LEU A 112 8.17 22.14 1.58
C LEU A 112 8.67 20.92 0.82
N ASP A 113 9.90 20.50 1.11
CA ASP A 113 10.35 19.15 0.80
C ASP A 113 9.90 18.16 1.89
N ALA A 114 10.08 16.85 1.63
CA ALA A 114 9.64 15.80 2.54
C ALA A 114 10.30 15.90 3.93
N GLU A 115 11.58 16.25 4.00
CA GLU A 115 12.29 16.35 5.28
C GLU A 115 11.82 17.55 6.11
N THR A 116 11.54 18.67 5.45
CA THR A 116 11.01 19.87 6.10
C THR A 116 9.58 19.66 6.54
N PHE A 117 8.74 19.04 5.72
CA PHE A 117 7.39 18.65 6.12
C PHE A 117 7.39 17.75 7.37
N ALA A 118 8.30 16.77 7.42
CA ALA A 118 8.43 15.83 8.54
C ALA A 118 8.78 16.51 9.88
N VAL A 119 9.40 17.69 9.87
CA VAL A 119 9.68 18.47 11.09
C VAL A 119 8.65 19.56 11.36
N VAL A 120 8.00 20.09 10.33
CA VAL A 120 6.91 21.08 10.44
C VAL A 120 5.69 20.45 11.12
N MET A 121 5.31 19.24 10.71
CA MET A 121 4.09 18.59 11.24
C MET A 121 4.14 18.37 12.76
N PRO A 122 5.20 17.81 13.38
CA PRO A 122 5.30 17.72 14.83
C PRO A 122 5.25 19.09 15.54
N ALA A 123 5.84 20.13 14.95
CA ALA A 123 5.81 21.47 15.51
C ALA A 123 4.39 22.07 15.49
N LEU A 124 3.62 21.84 14.42
CA LEU A 124 2.21 22.21 14.35
C LEU A 124 1.37 21.45 15.39
N PHE A 125 1.61 20.16 15.56
CA PHE A 125 0.89 19.32 16.52
C PHE A 125 1.25 19.60 17.98
N ALA A 126 2.30 20.39 18.24
CA ALA A 126 2.62 20.91 19.57
C ALA A 126 1.82 22.17 19.95
N LEU A 127 1.12 22.80 19.00
CA LEU A 127 0.26 23.95 19.26
C LEU A 127 -1.06 23.53 19.92
N PRO A 128 -1.76 24.47 20.60
CA PRO A 128 -3.13 24.24 21.04
C PRO A 128 -4.03 23.79 19.88
N VAL A 129 -4.94 22.84 20.15
CA VAL A 129 -5.79 22.17 19.15
C VAL A 129 -6.51 23.18 18.25
N GLU A 130 -7.13 24.20 18.82
CA GLU A 130 -7.90 25.20 18.07
C GLU A 130 -7.02 25.99 17.10
N ARG A 131 -5.80 26.31 17.52
CA ARG A 131 -4.83 27.04 16.69
C ARG A 131 -4.24 26.15 15.60
N ARG A 132 -3.91 24.90 15.95
CA ARG A 132 -3.41 23.89 15.02
C ARG A 132 -4.44 23.66 13.91
N ASP A 133 -5.69 23.39 14.27
CA ASP A 133 -6.73 23.03 13.31
C ASP A 133 -7.06 24.21 12.39
N ALA A 134 -7.09 25.43 12.91
CA ALA A 134 -7.24 26.64 12.09
C ALA A 134 -6.11 26.79 11.06
N LEU A 135 -4.86 26.48 11.42
CA LEU A 135 -3.71 26.56 10.50
C LEU A 135 -3.70 25.42 9.49
N LEU A 136 -4.02 24.19 9.90
CA LEU A 136 -4.11 23.05 8.99
C LEU A 136 -5.19 23.28 7.93
N ALA A 137 -6.32 23.91 8.31
CA ALA A 137 -7.43 24.16 7.40
C ALA A 137 -7.23 25.35 6.45
N SER A 138 -6.41 26.34 6.83
CA SER A 138 -6.32 27.61 6.08
C SER A 138 -4.93 27.95 5.55
N ALA A 139 -3.87 27.31 6.03
CA ALA A 139 -2.50 27.72 5.75
C ALA A 139 -1.56 26.57 5.36
N LEU A 140 -2.09 25.35 5.18
CA LEU A 140 -1.37 24.19 4.66
C LEU A 140 -2.12 23.65 3.43
N TRP A 141 -1.41 23.57 2.32
CA TRP A 141 -1.90 23.16 1.02
C TRP A 141 -1.01 22.06 0.44
N PHE A 142 -1.50 21.34 -0.56
CA PHE A 142 -0.75 20.26 -1.20
C PHE A 142 -0.93 20.33 -2.72
N GLU A 143 0.18 20.35 -3.46
CA GLU A 143 0.20 20.29 -4.91
C GLU A 143 0.66 18.91 -5.37
N GLU A 144 -0.03 18.31 -6.34
CA GLU A 144 0.43 17.07 -6.99
C GLU A 144 1.21 17.39 -8.27
N VAL A 145 2.47 16.94 -8.33
CA VAL A 145 3.30 16.99 -9.54
C VAL A 145 3.41 15.60 -10.13
N TYR A 146 3.07 15.45 -11.39
CA TYR A 146 3.17 14.16 -12.07
C TYR A 146 4.53 14.05 -12.78
N VAL A 147 5.33 13.07 -12.35
CA VAL A 147 6.64 12.77 -12.94
C VAL A 147 6.65 11.38 -13.53
N PRO A 148 7.45 11.10 -14.59
CA PRO A 148 7.61 9.73 -15.08
C PRO A 148 8.04 8.80 -13.95
N ALA A 149 7.37 7.66 -13.79
CA ALA A 149 7.66 6.69 -12.74
C ALA A 149 9.10 6.16 -12.81
N ALA A 150 9.71 6.18 -14.00
CA ALA A 150 11.12 5.85 -14.22
C ALA A 150 12.10 6.76 -13.44
N LYS A 151 11.67 7.94 -12.99
CA LYS A 151 12.47 8.84 -12.13
C LYS A 151 12.51 8.42 -10.67
N ILE A 152 11.65 7.47 -10.26
CA ILE A 152 11.57 6.94 -8.90
C ILE A 152 12.09 5.48 -8.94
N PRO A 153 13.34 5.21 -8.53
CA PRO A 153 13.99 3.92 -8.76
C PRO A 153 13.21 2.70 -8.24
N GLU A 154 12.66 2.80 -7.04
CA GLU A 154 11.87 1.74 -6.40
C GLU A 154 10.57 1.45 -7.15
N LEU A 155 9.93 2.48 -7.71
CA LEU A 155 8.70 2.35 -8.48
C LEU A 155 8.99 1.79 -9.88
N ALA A 156 10.08 2.24 -10.52
CA ALA A 156 10.56 1.70 -11.78
C ALA A 156 10.88 0.20 -11.65
N ALA A 157 11.57 -0.20 -10.57
CA ALA A 157 11.86 -1.59 -10.28
C ALA A 157 10.59 -2.42 -10.06
N HIS A 158 9.63 -1.90 -9.28
CA HIS A 158 8.33 -2.55 -9.06
C HIS A 158 7.58 -2.78 -10.37
N LEU A 159 7.49 -1.77 -11.24
CA LEU A 159 6.82 -1.86 -12.53
C LEU A 159 7.51 -2.86 -13.44
N ALA A 160 8.84 -2.89 -13.46
CA ALA A 160 9.60 -3.82 -14.28
C ALA A 160 9.41 -5.29 -13.88
N VAL A 161 9.43 -5.58 -12.58
CA VAL A 161 9.20 -6.94 -12.04
C VAL A 161 7.78 -7.41 -12.36
N ASN A 162 6.78 -6.53 -12.24
CA ASN A 162 5.37 -6.86 -12.40
C ASN A 162 4.81 -6.50 -13.79
N ALA A 163 5.68 -6.21 -14.77
CA ALA A 163 5.27 -5.64 -16.06
C ALA A 163 4.30 -6.54 -16.83
N ALA A 164 4.45 -7.87 -16.74
CA ALA A 164 3.59 -8.81 -17.44
C ALA A 164 2.15 -8.81 -16.89
N ASP A 165 2.01 -8.74 -15.57
CA ASP A 165 0.72 -8.72 -14.89
C ASP A 165 -0.04 -7.42 -15.20
N TYR A 166 0.64 -6.28 -15.07
CA TYR A 166 0.08 -4.98 -15.42
C TYR A 166 -0.25 -4.87 -16.91
N ALA A 167 0.63 -5.33 -17.80
CA ALA A 167 0.40 -5.28 -19.23
C ALA A 167 -0.84 -6.07 -19.65
N THR A 168 -1.02 -7.26 -19.08
CA THR A 168 -2.19 -8.11 -19.37
C THR A 168 -3.47 -7.43 -18.88
N ALA A 169 -3.46 -6.89 -17.65
CA ALA A 169 -4.60 -6.19 -17.08
C ALA A 169 -4.98 -4.90 -17.84
N LEU A 170 -3.98 -4.10 -18.21
CA LEU A 170 -4.18 -2.89 -19.02
C LEU A 170 -4.70 -3.22 -20.41
N ALA A 171 -4.17 -4.27 -21.06
CA ALA A 171 -4.59 -4.66 -22.40
C ALA A 171 -6.08 -5.04 -22.51
N ALA A 172 -6.76 -5.31 -21.39
CA ALA A 172 -8.17 -5.69 -21.39
C ALA A 172 -9.09 -4.62 -22.01
N GLU A 173 -8.78 -3.32 -21.83
CA GLU A 173 -9.57 -2.21 -22.38
C GLU A 173 -8.65 -1.06 -22.83
N ASP A 174 -9.20 -0.13 -23.62
CA ASP A 174 -8.48 1.02 -24.18
C ASP A 174 -8.57 2.25 -23.29
N SER A 175 -8.16 2.09 -22.03
CA SER A 175 -8.24 3.14 -21.02
C SER A 175 -7.05 3.07 -20.07
N GLY A 176 -6.61 4.24 -19.64
CA GLY A 176 -5.69 4.38 -18.52
C GLY A 176 -6.41 4.22 -17.18
N VAL A 177 -5.63 4.08 -16.11
CA VAL A 177 -6.12 3.90 -14.73
C VAL A 177 -5.26 4.67 -13.74
N VAL A 178 -5.83 5.02 -12.59
CA VAL A 178 -5.08 5.49 -11.42
C VAL A 178 -5.03 4.35 -10.40
N LEU A 179 -3.82 3.99 -9.98
CA LEU A 179 -3.55 2.95 -8.98
C LEU A 179 -2.75 3.53 -7.80
N TYR A 180 -2.71 2.78 -6.71
CA TYR A 180 -1.87 3.07 -5.54
C TYR A 180 -0.88 1.91 -5.38
N LEU A 181 0.40 2.15 -5.65
CA LEU A 181 1.43 1.11 -5.65
C LEU A 181 2.28 1.15 -4.38
N ASN A 182 2.44 -0.01 -3.76
CA ASN A 182 3.08 -0.17 -2.46
C ASN A 182 4.44 -0.86 -2.59
N THR A 183 5.50 -0.08 -2.81
CA THR A 183 6.87 -0.60 -2.93
C THR A 183 7.42 -1.13 -1.60
N HIS A 184 6.84 -0.69 -0.47
CA HIS A 184 7.18 -1.20 0.86
C HIS A 184 6.66 -2.61 1.10
N ALA A 185 5.49 -2.97 0.56
CA ALA A 185 4.93 -4.32 0.67
C ALA A 185 5.82 -5.35 -0.03
N ASP A 186 6.40 -5.01 -1.18
CA ASP A 186 7.38 -5.88 -1.86
C ASP A 186 8.61 -6.14 -0.98
N ARG A 187 9.16 -5.07 -0.39
CA ARG A 187 10.31 -5.17 0.51
C ARG A 187 9.98 -6.01 1.73
N PHE A 188 8.83 -5.74 2.36
CA PHE A 188 8.33 -6.49 3.50
C PHE A 188 8.28 -7.99 3.20
N MET A 189 7.67 -8.39 2.09
CA MET A 189 7.54 -9.80 1.74
C MET A 189 8.90 -10.44 1.39
N ARG A 190 9.79 -9.73 0.68
CA ARG A 190 11.15 -10.22 0.43
C ARG A 190 11.93 -10.47 1.73
N GLU A 191 11.86 -9.54 2.68
CA GLU A 191 12.55 -9.66 3.97
C GLU A 191 11.96 -10.78 4.84
N LEU A 192 10.63 -10.97 4.82
CA LEU A 192 9.99 -12.14 5.45
C LEU A 192 10.43 -13.45 4.81
N GLY A 193 10.42 -13.54 3.48
CA GLY A 193 10.83 -14.74 2.74
C GLY A 193 12.30 -15.11 2.91
N ALA A 194 13.17 -14.10 3.05
CA ALA A 194 14.58 -14.27 3.38
C ALA A 194 14.78 -14.84 4.79
N ALA A 195 14.00 -14.37 5.76
CA ALA A 195 14.07 -14.84 7.15
C ALA A 195 13.45 -16.24 7.34
N LEU A 196 12.44 -16.61 6.54
CA LEU A 196 11.78 -17.91 6.64
C LEU A 196 12.69 -19.04 6.15
N ARG A 197 12.91 -20.04 7.00
CA ARG A 197 13.67 -21.28 6.67
C ARG A 197 12.77 -22.43 6.28
N ALA A 198 11.67 -22.62 7.03
CA ALA A 198 10.66 -23.63 6.76
C ALA A 198 9.32 -23.21 7.39
N GLY A 199 8.21 -23.47 6.70
CA GLY A 199 6.87 -23.08 7.11
C GLY A 199 6.25 -22.06 6.17
N ALA A 200 5.30 -21.24 6.64
CA ALA A 200 4.53 -20.36 5.77
C ALA A 200 4.34 -18.95 6.33
N ILE A 201 4.18 -17.99 5.42
CA ILE A 201 3.70 -16.63 5.67
C ILE A 201 2.24 -16.58 5.24
N VAL A 202 1.37 -16.18 6.17
CA VAL A 202 -0.08 -16.01 5.97
C VAL A 202 -0.38 -14.53 6.08
N THR A 203 -0.76 -13.91 4.97
CA THR A 203 -1.12 -12.49 4.91
C THR A 203 -2.61 -12.35 4.65
N ILE A 204 -3.30 -11.71 5.58
CA ILE A 204 -4.73 -11.40 5.53
C ILE A 204 -4.86 -9.89 5.42
N ASP A 205 -5.50 -9.42 4.35
CA ASP A 205 -5.69 -8.00 4.10
C ASP A 205 -6.77 -7.80 3.03
N TYR A 206 -7.34 -6.60 2.91
CA TYR A 206 -8.19 -6.28 1.76
C TYR A 206 -7.35 -5.88 0.55
N GLY A 207 -7.81 -6.32 -0.61
CA GLY A 207 -7.13 -6.09 -1.87
C GLY A 207 -7.49 -7.14 -2.89
N GLU A 208 -6.67 -7.20 -3.93
CA GLU A 208 -6.96 -7.99 -5.11
C GLU A 208 -5.69 -8.36 -5.89
N SER A 209 -5.83 -9.27 -6.87
CA SER A 209 -4.85 -9.46 -7.93
C SER A 209 -4.59 -8.16 -8.72
N ALA A 210 -3.43 -8.07 -9.38
CA ALA A 210 -3.11 -6.95 -10.27
C ALA A 210 -4.20 -6.73 -11.34
N TRP A 211 -4.77 -7.83 -11.86
CA TRP A 211 -5.93 -7.77 -12.77
C TRP A 211 -7.10 -7.05 -12.13
N GLY A 212 -7.57 -7.54 -10.99
CA GLY A 212 -8.76 -7.01 -10.37
C GLY A 212 -8.55 -5.58 -9.88
N LEU A 213 -7.38 -5.21 -9.37
CA LEU A 213 -7.06 -3.81 -9.04
C LEU A 213 -7.20 -2.87 -10.25
N VAL A 214 -6.67 -3.26 -11.42
CA VAL A 214 -6.83 -2.47 -12.65
C VAL A 214 -8.29 -2.38 -13.08
N GLN A 215 -9.05 -3.49 -13.04
CA GLN A 215 -10.46 -3.45 -13.43
C GLN A 215 -11.33 -2.70 -12.41
N CYS A 216 -11.02 -2.78 -11.12
CA CYS A 216 -11.65 -1.99 -10.05
C CYS A 216 -11.42 -0.50 -10.30
N ALA A 217 -10.18 -0.08 -10.55
CA ALA A 217 -9.85 1.31 -10.83
C ALA A 217 -10.64 1.87 -12.04
N ARG A 218 -10.87 1.06 -13.09
CA ARG A 218 -11.70 1.44 -14.25
C ARG A 218 -13.15 1.70 -13.91
N ARG A 219 -13.71 0.91 -12.99
CA ARG A 219 -15.09 1.06 -12.53
C ARG A 219 -15.27 2.21 -11.52
N GLY A 220 -14.17 2.83 -11.10
CA GLY A 220 -14.17 3.80 -10.01
C GLY A 220 -14.28 3.13 -8.63
N ASP A 221 -14.00 1.83 -8.53
CA ASP A 221 -13.90 1.14 -7.26
C ASP A 221 -12.55 1.54 -6.63
N PHE A 222 -12.60 2.21 -5.47
CA PHE A 222 -11.47 2.97 -4.92
C PHE A 222 -10.46 2.06 -4.19
N PRO A 223 -9.20 1.95 -4.68
CA PRO A 223 -8.14 1.19 -4.00
C PRO A 223 -7.47 1.98 -2.87
N PHE A 224 -8.00 3.15 -2.48
CA PHE A 224 -7.46 4.02 -1.45
C PHE A 224 -8.57 4.55 -0.55
N ARG A 225 -8.42 4.34 0.75
CA ARG A 225 -9.39 4.71 1.78
C ARG A 225 -8.77 5.69 2.75
N VAL A 226 -9.59 6.64 3.18
CA VAL A 226 -9.26 7.62 4.22
C VAL A 226 -10.33 7.51 5.28
N TYR A 227 -9.92 7.41 6.54
CA TYR A 227 -10.81 7.33 7.70
C TYR A 227 -10.45 8.44 8.69
N GLY A 228 -11.43 9.11 9.27
CA GLY A 228 -11.20 10.16 10.27
C GLY A 228 -12.47 10.52 11.03
N GLU A 229 -12.32 11.28 12.12
CA GLU A 229 -13.43 11.67 13.01
C GLU A 229 -14.57 12.42 12.29
N TRP A 230 -14.28 12.99 11.12
CA TRP A 230 -15.18 13.86 10.37
C TRP A 230 -15.82 13.21 9.14
N GLN A 231 -15.55 11.92 8.88
CA GLN A 231 -16.05 11.23 7.70
C GLN A 231 -16.54 9.82 8.03
N ASP A 232 -17.86 9.63 8.00
CA ASP A 232 -18.44 8.30 7.77
C ASP A 232 -18.01 7.83 6.37
N TYR A 233 -17.66 6.55 6.24
CA TYR A 233 -17.23 5.94 4.98
C TYR A 233 -18.31 6.15 3.89
N VAL A 234 -18.01 6.98 2.89
CA VAL A 234 -18.79 7.08 1.66
C VAL A 234 -17.81 6.98 0.48
N PRO A 235 -17.97 6.00 -0.43
CA PRO A 235 -17.03 5.83 -1.54
C PRO A 235 -17.24 6.91 -2.62
N ARG A 236 -16.69 8.13 -2.44
CA ARG A 236 -16.44 9.21 -3.45
C ARG A 236 -15.34 10.16 -2.93
N PRO A 237 -14.64 10.93 -3.79
CA PRO A 237 -13.19 11.14 -3.72
C PRO A 237 -12.69 11.44 -2.30
N ASN A 238 -11.92 10.50 -1.74
CA ASN A 238 -11.23 10.70 -0.49
C ASN A 238 -10.08 11.67 -0.72
N ASP A 239 -10.08 12.78 0.01
CA ASP A 239 -9.02 13.78 -0.06
C ASP A 239 -7.95 13.49 1.01
N PRO A 240 -6.78 12.92 0.64
CA PRO A 240 -5.69 12.66 1.59
C PRO A 240 -5.07 13.94 2.15
N TYR A 241 -5.51 15.11 1.70
CA TYR A 241 -5.01 16.42 2.11
C TYR A 241 -5.92 17.13 3.11
N SER A 242 -7.12 16.60 3.36
CA SER A 242 -8.16 17.28 4.14
C SER A 242 -7.85 17.39 5.65
N ALA A 243 -7.22 16.36 6.23
CA ALA A 243 -6.93 16.33 7.68
C ALA A 243 -5.56 15.65 7.97
N PRO A 244 -4.44 16.25 7.51
CA PRO A 244 -3.13 15.62 7.58
C PRO A 244 -2.70 15.41 9.04
N GLY A 245 -2.38 14.16 9.37
CA GLY A 245 -1.96 13.75 10.72
C GLY A 245 -3.08 13.31 11.66
N THR A 246 -4.36 13.47 11.27
CA THR A 246 -5.51 13.02 12.07
C THR A 246 -6.41 12.01 11.35
N GLN A 247 -6.08 11.67 10.11
CA GLN A 247 -6.77 10.64 9.34
C GLN A 247 -5.91 9.40 9.16
N ASP A 248 -6.54 8.25 9.19
CA ASP A 248 -5.96 6.99 8.74
C ASP A 248 -6.08 6.89 7.22
N MET A 249 -5.06 6.33 6.58
CA MET A 249 -4.98 6.22 5.14
C MET A 249 -4.46 4.85 4.77
N THR A 250 -5.21 4.15 3.94
CA THR A 250 -4.90 2.78 3.57
C THR A 250 -5.16 2.51 2.10
N ALA A 251 -4.49 1.50 1.56
CA ALA A 251 -4.64 1.12 0.16
C ALA A 251 -4.81 -0.39 -0.01
N ASP A 252 -5.61 -0.79 -1.00
CA ASP A 252 -5.79 -2.20 -1.36
C ASP A 252 -4.43 -2.85 -1.68
N VAL A 253 -4.21 -4.03 -1.11
CA VAL A 253 -3.00 -4.80 -1.34
C VAL A 253 -3.02 -5.41 -2.73
N ASN A 254 -1.94 -5.20 -3.50
CA ASN A 254 -1.69 -5.96 -4.72
C ASN A 254 -1.08 -7.32 -4.38
N PHE A 255 -1.94 -8.34 -4.24
CA PHE A 255 -1.50 -9.68 -3.87
C PHE A 255 -0.66 -10.36 -4.97
N THR A 256 -0.83 -9.97 -6.24
CA THR A 256 0.01 -10.49 -7.34
C THR A 256 1.45 -10.02 -7.16
N ALA A 257 1.65 -8.71 -6.91
CA ALA A 257 2.98 -8.17 -6.65
C ALA A 257 3.60 -8.73 -5.37
N LEU A 258 2.79 -8.89 -4.31
CA LEU A 258 3.24 -9.46 -3.05
C LEU A 258 3.72 -10.91 -3.22
N ALA A 259 2.99 -11.74 -3.98
CA ALA A 259 3.43 -13.09 -4.29
C ALA A 259 4.66 -13.13 -5.19
N ASN A 260 4.81 -12.22 -6.15
CA ASN A 260 6.01 -12.11 -6.97
C ASN A 260 7.23 -11.77 -6.12
N ALA A 261 7.12 -10.80 -5.20
CA ALA A 261 8.17 -10.47 -4.24
C ALA A 261 8.54 -11.66 -3.34
N GLY A 262 7.56 -12.47 -2.92
CA GLY A 262 7.83 -13.71 -2.19
C GLY A 262 8.53 -14.77 -3.02
N ARG A 263 8.16 -14.94 -4.29
CA ARG A 263 8.84 -15.85 -5.23
C ARG A 263 10.29 -15.45 -5.47
N GLU A 264 10.59 -14.16 -5.58
CA GLU A 264 11.97 -13.65 -5.65
C GLU A 264 12.80 -14.06 -4.41
N ALA A 265 12.16 -14.18 -3.25
CA ALA A 265 12.78 -14.66 -2.00
C ALA A 265 12.77 -16.19 -1.85
N GLY A 266 12.37 -16.93 -2.89
CA GLY A 266 12.32 -18.39 -2.90
C GLY A 266 11.13 -19.00 -2.15
N LEU A 267 10.03 -18.25 -2.04
CA LEU A 267 8.75 -18.77 -1.54
C LEU A 267 7.89 -19.33 -2.67
N GLU A 268 7.05 -20.29 -2.34
CA GLU A 268 6.08 -20.90 -3.24
C GLU A 268 4.67 -20.40 -2.89
N LEU A 269 3.83 -20.15 -3.90
CA LEU A 269 2.42 -19.85 -3.67
C LEU A 269 1.70 -21.13 -3.24
N LEU A 270 1.17 -21.14 -2.02
CA LEU A 270 0.39 -22.24 -1.48
C LEU A 270 -1.11 -21.99 -1.62
N HIS A 271 -1.55 -20.76 -1.39
CA HIS A 271 -2.97 -20.39 -1.48
C HIS A 271 -3.15 -18.89 -1.75
N PHE A 272 -4.19 -18.53 -2.51
CA PHE A 272 -4.74 -17.18 -2.57
C PHE A 272 -6.25 -17.31 -2.70
N GLY A 273 -7.01 -16.60 -1.86
CA GLY A 273 -8.47 -16.73 -1.84
C GLY A 273 -9.13 -15.72 -0.90
N PRO A 274 -10.47 -15.80 -0.71
CA PRO A 274 -11.18 -14.99 0.29
C PRO A 274 -10.72 -15.34 1.71
N GLU A 275 -10.79 -14.39 2.65
CA GLU A 275 -10.28 -14.58 4.01
C GLU A 275 -10.85 -15.81 4.75
N ARG A 276 -12.11 -16.15 4.49
CA ARG A 276 -12.78 -17.33 5.05
C ARG A 276 -12.03 -18.64 4.81
N ASP A 277 -11.19 -18.71 3.77
CA ASP A 277 -10.39 -19.90 3.47
C ASP A 277 -9.37 -20.21 4.58
N VAL A 278 -9.04 -19.24 5.46
CA VAL A 278 -8.20 -19.47 6.64
C VAL A 278 -8.80 -20.51 7.61
N THR A 279 -10.12 -20.71 7.55
CA THR A 279 -10.85 -21.68 8.39
C THR A 279 -10.61 -23.14 7.99
N GLY A 280 -10.08 -23.39 6.79
CA GLY A 280 -9.71 -24.74 6.37
C GLY A 280 -10.88 -25.73 6.39
N ALA A 281 -10.70 -26.83 7.12
CA ALA A 281 -11.69 -27.90 7.22
C ALA A 281 -12.95 -27.49 8.01
N ASP A 282 -12.86 -26.46 8.86
CA ASP A 282 -13.94 -26.01 9.73
C ASP A 282 -14.94 -25.08 9.02
N LEU A 283 -14.66 -24.67 7.78
CA LEU A 283 -15.52 -23.77 7.00
C LEU A 283 -16.97 -24.25 6.96
N ARG A 284 -17.20 -25.56 6.81
CA ARG A 284 -18.56 -26.11 6.78
C ARG A 284 -19.31 -25.91 8.11
N ALA A 285 -18.62 -26.09 9.24
CA ALA A 285 -19.24 -25.90 10.55
C ALA A 285 -19.55 -24.42 10.79
N LEU A 286 -18.61 -23.54 10.44
CA LEU A 286 -18.77 -22.08 10.57
C LEU A 286 -19.88 -21.54 9.65
N LEU A 287 -20.07 -22.10 8.46
CA LEU A 287 -21.19 -21.74 7.59
C LEU A 287 -22.55 -22.07 8.21
N ALA A 288 -22.64 -23.13 9.02
CA ALA A 288 -23.86 -23.45 9.77
C ALA A 288 -24.06 -22.49 10.95
N GLU A 289 -22.98 -22.11 11.63
CA GLU A 289 -22.99 -21.14 12.73
C GLU A 289 -23.38 -19.72 12.25
N ALA A 290 -22.94 -19.33 11.05
CA ALA A 290 -23.28 -18.04 10.43
C ALA A 290 -24.79 -17.82 10.22
N LEU A 291 -25.63 -18.87 10.27
CA LEU A 291 -27.08 -18.72 10.26
C LEU A 291 -27.63 -18.09 11.55
N HIS A 292 -26.83 -18.08 12.61
CA HIS A 292 -27.23 -17.66 13.95
C HIS A 292 -26.28 -16.64 14.57
N ASP A 293 -25.08 -16.47 14.02
CA ASP A 293 -24.10 -15.47 14.47
C ASP A 293 -23.71 -14.49 13.35
N ASN A 294 -24.07 -13.22 13.54
CA ASN A 294 -23.84 -12.17 12.54
C ASN A 294 -22.35 -11.88 12.32
N ALA A 295 -21.52 -11.97 13.36
CA ALA A 295 -20.08 -11.71 13.22
C ALA A 295 -19.41 -12.78 12.35
N THR A 296 -19.76 -14.05 12.56
CA THR A 296 -19.33 -15.16 11.71
C THR A 296 -19.86 -15.00 10.29
N ALA A 297 -21.12 -14.60 10.11
CA ALA A 297 -21.69 -14.34 8.79
C ALA A 297 -20.96 -13.22 8.03
N GLU A 298 -20.62 -12.12 8.73
CA GLU A 298 -19.87 -10.99 8.18
C GLU A 298 -18.47 -11.44 7.73
N PHE A 299 -17.73 -12.14 8.59
CA PHE A 299 -16.42 -12.69 8.27
C PHE A 299 -16.45 -13.66 7.07
N LEU A 300 -17.38 -14.63 7.07
CA LEU A 300 -17.46 -15.62 5.98
C LEU A 300 -17.98 -15.02 4.66
N GLY A 301 -18.72 -13.91 4.75
CA GLY A 301 -19.33 -13.21 3.62
C GLY A 301 -18.50 -12.04 3.07
N ASN A 302 -17.39 -11.69 3.72
CA ASN A 302 -16.59 -10.52 3.39
C ASN A 302 -15.93 -10.65 1.99
N PRO A 303 -16.30 -9.80 1.02
CA PRO A 303 -15.72 -9.88 -0.32
C PRO A 303 -14.38 -9.15 -0.45
N LEU A 304 -14.05 -8.27 0.50
CA LEU A 304 -12.90 -7.37 0.41
C LEU A 304 -11.61 -8.09 0.82
N PHE A 305 -11.66 -8.77 1.97
CA PHE A 305 -10.50 -9.41 2.55
C PHE A 305 -10.11 -10.69 1.82
N LYS A 306 -8.81 -10.82 1.59
CA LYS A 306 -8.17 -11.97 0.97
C LYS A 306 -7.14 -12.54 1.92
N VAL A 307 -6.82 -13.81 1.71
CA VAL A 307 -5.69 -14.49 2.35
C VAL A 307 -4.71 -14.95 1.27
N LEU A 308 -3.45 -14.56 1.42
CA LEU A 308 -2.31 -15.06 0.64
C LEU A 308 -1.43 -15.92 1.55
N VAL A 309 -1.13 -17.14 1.10
CA VAL A 309 -0.24 -18.06 1.79
C VAL A 309 0.95 -18.37 0.90
N LEU A 310 2.15 -18.01 1.37
CA LEU A 310 3.42 -18.30 0.74
C LEU A 310 4.25 -19.23 1.61
N GLY A 311 4.81 -20.29 1.04
CA GLY A 311 5.47 -21.36 1.77
C GLY A 311 6.94 -21.53 1.42
N LYS A 312 7.68 -22.16 2.33
CA LYS A 312 9.03 -22.65 2.08
C LYS A 312 9.20 -23.98 2.78
N ARG A 313 9.56 -25.04 2.03
CA ARG A 313 9.83 -26.39 2.59
C ARG A 313 8.72 -26.86 3.53
N CYS A 314 7.47 -26.64 3.16
CA CYS A 314 6.31 -27.03 3.95
C CYS A 314 5.16 -27.48 3.04
N ALA A 315 4.21 -28.20 3.61
CA ALA A 315 2.91 -28.41 2.98
C ALA A 315 2.04 -27.16 3.15
N SER A 316 0.96 -27.08 2.36
CA SER A 316 -0.06 -26.05 2.56
C SER A 316 -0.63 -26.14 3.99
N PRO A 317 -0.65 -25.04 4.76
CA PRO A 317 -1.31 -25.03 6.05
C PRO A 317 -2.84 -24.96 5.94
N LEU A 318 -3.35 -24.50 4.80
CA LEU A 318 -4.77 -24.49 4.50
C LEU A 318 -5.13 -25.77 3.73
N ALA A 319 -6.07 -26.52 4.27
CA ALA A 319 -6.60 -27.73 3.66
C ALA A 319 -8.11 -27.83 3.95
N GLY A 320 -8.86 -28.33 2.96
CA GLY A 320 -10.29 -28.53 3.09
C GLY A 320 -10.97 -28.57 1.72
N PRO A 321 -12.02 -29.37 1.54
CA PRO A 321 -12.71 -29.47 0.25
C PRO A 321 -13.57 -28.26 -0.09
N TRP A 322 -13.74 -27.32 0.84
CA TRP A 322 -14.59 -26.14 0.71
C TRP A 322 -13.81 -24.85 0.46
N LEU A 323 -12.48 -24.92 0.38
CA LEU A 323 -11.64 -23.77 0.06
C LEU A 323 -11.96 -23.23 -1.34
N THR A 324 -11.91 -21.92 -1.50
CA THR A 324 -12.28 -21.23 -2.74
C THR A 324 -11.11 -20.42 -3.32
N PRO A 325 -10.02 -21.09 -3.76
CA PRO A 325 -8.86 -20.39 -4.28
C PRO A 325 -9.22 -19.53 -5.49
N LEU A 326 -8.67 -18.33 -5.53
CA LEU A 326 -8.85 -17.36 -6.59
C LEU A 326 -7.61 -17.32 -7.50
N PRO A 327 -7.78 -16.98 -8.79
CA PRO A 327 -6.64 -16.82 -9.68
C PRO A 327 -5.82 -15.59 -9.27
N LEU A 328 -4.52 -15.77 -9.05
CA LEU A 328 -3.61 -14.66 -8.74
C LEU A 328 -2.96 -14.05 -9.99
N ALA A 329 -2.71 -14.88 -11.01
CA ALA A 329 -2.12 -14.47 -12.28
C ALA A 329 -3.21 -14.35 -13.35
N SER A 330 -3.14 -13.29 -14.14
CA SER A 330 -3.95 -13.14 -15.36
C SER A 330 -3.48 -14.11 -16.42
N ARG A 331 -4.39 -14.48 -17.31
CA ARG A 331 -4.07 -15.25 -18.51
C ARG A 331 -4.32 -14.37 -19.73
N GLU A 332 -3.58 -14.62 -20.80
CA GLU A 332 -3.78 -13.91 -22.06
C GLU A 332 -5.21 -14.10 -22.62
N GLN A 333 -5.89 -15.20 -22.26
CA GLN A 333 -7.28 -15.43 -22.64
C GLN A 333 -8.27 -14.44 -22.02
N ASP A 334 -7.91 -13.81 -20.90
CA ASP A 334 -8.71 -12.81 -20.22
C ASP A 334 -8.70 -11.47 -21.02
N VAL A 335 -7.75 -11.30 -21.95
CA VAL A 335 -7.66 -10.15 -22.87
C VAL A 335 -8.46 -10.40 -24.17
N PRO A 336 -9.25 -9.42 -24.64
CA PRO A 336 -9.93 -9.50 -25.94
C PRO A 336 -8.95 -9.86 -27.07
N LYS A 337 -9.35 -10.79 -27.96
CA LYS A 337 -8.47 -11.29 -29.03
C LYS A 337 -7.84 -10.17 -29.88
N SER A 338 -8.58 -9.09 -30.14
CA SER A 338 -8.11 -7.93 -30.90
C SER A 338 -7.00 -7.13 -30.20
N ARG A 339 -6.89 -7.22 -28.87
CA ARG A 339 -5.94 -6.46 -28.04
C ARG A 339 -4.76 -7.28 -27.55
N ARG A 340 -4.77 -8.61 -27.66
CA ARG A 340 -3.64 -9.48 -27.29
C ARG A 340 -2.29 -9.07 -27.87
N PRO A 341 -2.18 -8.61 -29.14
CA PRO A 341 -0.91 -8.12 -29.66
C PRO A 341 -0.31 -6.93 -28.89
N LEU A 342 -1.12 -6.18 -28.13
CA LEU A 342 -0.66 -5.05 -27.32
C LEU A 342 0.04 -5.48 -26.03
N VAL A 343 -0.22 -6.68 -25.51
CA VAL A 343 0.33 -7.14 -24.21
C VAL A 343 1.86 -7.08 -24.23
N ALA A 344 2.49 -7.56 -25.30
CA ALA A 344 3.95 -7.54 -25.43
C ALA A 344 4.51 -6.10 -25.42
N ARG A 345 3.86 -5.19 -26.16
CA ARG A 345 4.25 -3.77 -26.24
C ARG A 345 4.12 -3.09 -24.86
N LEU A 346 2.97 -3.25 -24.20
CA LEU A 346 2.72 -2.68 -22.88
C LEU A 346 3.73 -3.18 -21.86
N ARG A 347 4.03 -4.47 -21.89
CA ARG A 347 5.04 -5.08 -21.01
C ARG A 347 6.42 -4.45 -21.22
N ASP A 348 6.81 -4.22 -22.47
CA ASP A 348 8.12 -3.62 -22.78
C ASP A 348 8.17 -2.13 -22.36
N THR A 349 7.09 -1.38 -22.53
CA THR A 349 6.97 0.00 -22.02
C THR A 349 7.10 0.03 -20.49
N LEU A 350 6.31 -0.77 -19.78
CA LEU A 350 6.30 -0.84 -18.31
C LEU A 350 7.64 -1.33 -17.72
N ALA A 351 8.34 -2.20 -18.45
CA ALA A 351 9.68 -2.65 -18.09
C ALA A 351 10.79 -1.63 -18.39
N GLY A 352 10.45 -0.44 -18.92
CA GLY A 352 11.42 0.60 -19.26
C GLY A 352 12.31 0.24 -20.47
N LYS A 353 11.89 -0.72 -21.31
CA LYS A 353 12.64 -1.13 -22.51
C LYS A 353 12.39 -0.24 -23.72
N VAL A 354 11.35 0.59 -23.66
CA VAL A 354 11.02 1.59 -24.67
C VAL A 354 11.42 2.95 -24.12
N ALA A 355 12.29 3.67 -24.81
CA ALA A 355 12.66 5.02 -24.42
C ALA A 355 11.43 5.96 -24.51
N ASP A 356 11.21 6.77 -23.47
CA ASP A 356 10.27 7.90 -23.53
C ASP A 356 10.69 8.80 -24.71
N ARG A 357 9.79 8.99 -25.69
CA ARG A 357 10.03 9.85 -26.85
C ARG A 357 9.75 11.30 -26.54
#